data_AF-X5Q4V4-F1
#
_entry.id   AF-X5Q4V4-F1
#
_cell.length_a   1.000
_cell.length_b   1.000
_cell.length_c   1.000
_cell.angle_alpha   90.00
_cell.angle_beta   90.00
_cell.angle_gamma   90.00
#
_symmetry.space_group_name_H-M   'P 1'
#
loop_
_entity.id
_entity.type
_entity.pdbx_description
1 polymer ?
#
loop_
_entity_poly.entity_id
_entity_poly.type
_entity_poly.pdbx_seq_one_letter_code
_entity_poly.pdbx_strand_id
1 'polypeptide(L)'
;MKKEEDYTTSFVVKQSPEEVFAAVVNPRAWWSEDIDGDTNKLGAIFYYHFKDIHRGTFKVTELVPGKKVVWHVVQNYFNFVKDATEWTGTDVVFEIAPTEKGTELRFTHVGLTPSEECYDVCHDSWRFYVASLRDLISTGKGQPNKGEENANPTVVPQNEDLGAVERKAAGDGAGMIVMTTAAAKPGIESKVRNALRDVAGRPASKAGASTIASFARRQSPTLPSASSAGHRSRSATLFYARRTRRISFRP
;
A
#
# COMPACT_ATOMS: atom_id res chain seq x y z
N MET A 1 -1.90 28.75 5.87
CA MET A 1 -2.30 27.65 4.98
C MET A 1 -1.84 26.35 5.62
N LYS A 2 -2.75 25.40 5.86
CA LYS A 2 -2.39 24.07 6.33
C LYS A 2 -1.69 23.38 5.17
N LYS A 3 -0.45 22.91 5.35
CA LYS A 3 0.21 22.10 4.33
C LYS A 3 -0.55 20.79 4.26
N GLU A 4 -1.12 20.48 3.10
CA GLU A 4 -1.74 19.18 2.89
C GLU A 4 -0.63 18.13 2.82
N GLU A 5 -0.83 17.00 3.50
CA GLU A 5 0.19 15.98 3.67
C GLU A 5 0.04 14.91 2.59
N ASP A 6 1.16 14.56 1.96
CA ASP A 6 1.27 13.45 1.03
C ASP A 6 0.94 12.14 1.73
N TYR A 7 0.27 11.22 1.03
CA TYR A 7 0.08 9.87 1.57
C TYR A 7 1.43 9.16 1.75
N THR A 8 1.74 8.79 3.00
CA THR A 8 2.98 8.08 3.36
C THR A 8 2.70 6.90 4.28
N THR A 9 3.39 5.78 4.05
CA THR A 9 3.40 4.62 4.95
C THR A 9 4.77 3.94 4.95
N SER A 10 5.14 3.25 6.04
CA SER A 10 6.39 2.49 6.09
C SER A 10 6.23 1.16 6.82
N PHE A 11 7.13 0.23 6.55
CA PHE A 11 7.25 -1.03 7.26
C PHE A 11 8.70 -1.52 7.27
N VAL A 12 9.01 -2.40 8.22
CA VAL A 12 10.34 -3.04 8.35
C VAL A 12 10.23 -4.53 8.04
N VAL A 13 11.18 -5.04 7.26
CA VAL A 13 11.35 -6.46 6.89
C VAL A 13 12.76 -6.94 7.25
N LYS A 14 12.96 -8.26 7.34
CA LYS A 14 14.28 -8.83 7.69
C LYS A 14 15.24 -8.89 6.51
N GLN A 15 14.72 -8.81 5.29
CA GLN A 15 15.44 -8.88 4.03
C GLN A 15 16.40 -7.70 3.85
N SER A 16 17.44 -7.91 3.05
CA SER A 16 18.44 -6.90 2.68
C SER A 16 17.84 -5.77 1.84
N PRO A 17 18.47 -4.58 1.80
CA PRO A 17 18.05 -3.50 0.92
C PRO A 17 17.95 -3.90 -0.56
N GLU A 18 18.83 -4.79 -1.00
CA GLU A 18 18.87 -5.31 -2.38
C GLU A 18 17.65 -6.20 -2.69
N GLU A 19 17.25 -7.08 -1.77
CA GLU A 19 16.04 -7.90 -1.91
C GLU A 19 14.77 -7.04 -1.91
N VAL A 20 14.71 -6.03 -1.03
CA VAL A 20 13.61 -5.06 -1.00
C VAL A 20 13.52 -4.30 -2.32
N PHE A 21 14.65 -3.80 -2.81
CA PHE A 21 14.72 -3.08 -4.08
C PHE A 21 14.28 -3.96 -5.25
N ALA A 22 14.73 -5.21 -5.30
CA ALA A 22 14.33 -6.17 -6.33
C ALA A 22 12.81 -6.41 -6.36
N ALA A 23 12.16 -6.43 -5.19
CA ALA A 23 10.71 -6.53 -5.10
C ALA A 23 10.00 -5.26 -5.57
N VAL A 24 10.50 -4.07 -5.18
CA VAL A 24 9.93 -2.77 -5.59
C VAL A 24 9.89 -2.62 -7.11
N VAL A 25 11.01 -2.93 -7.79
CA VAL A 25 11.12 -2.79 -9.26
C VAL A 25 10.37 -3.86 -10.04
N ASN A 26 9.72 -4.81 -9.36
CA ASN A 26 8.85 -5.83 -9.95
C ASN A 26 7.38 -5.65 -9.51
N PRO A 27 6.71 -4.55 -9.91
CA PRO A 27 5.32 -4.28 -9.52
C PRO A 27 4.33 -5.34 -10.03
N ARG A 28 4.71 -6.15 -11.01
CA ARG A 28 3.88 -7.29 -11.47
C ARG A 28 3.64 -8.34 -10.41
N ALA A 29 4.55 -8.46 -9.45
CA ALA A 29 4.46 -9.46 -8.39
C ALA A 29 3.66 -8.98 -7.16
N TRP A 30 3.30 -7.70 -7.07
CA TRP A 30 2.62 -7.16 -5.88
C TRP A 30 1.53 -6.12 -6.15
N TRP A 31 1.56 -5.40 -7.26
CA TRP A 31 0.58 -4.39 -7.63
C TRP A 31 -0.39 -4.88 -8.71
N SER A 32 0.12 -5.19 -9.90
CA SER A 32 -0.73 -5.60 -11.04
C SER A 32 0.04 -6.43 -12.05
N GLU A 33 -0.51 -7.59 -12.40
CA GLU A 33 0.04 -8.47 -13.44
C GLU A 33 -0.02 -7.82 -14.84
N ASP A 34 -0.95 -6.87 -15.06
CA ASP A 34 -1.22 -6.21 -16.35
C ASP A 34 -0.39 -4.93 -16.57
N ILE A 35 0.80 -4.86 -15.94
CA ILE A 35 1.75 -3.77 -16.19
C ILE A 35 2.57 -4.10 -17.44
N ASP A 36 2.56 -3.19 -18.41
CA ASP A 36 3.35 -3.30 -19.64
C ASP A 36 4.56 -2.34 -19.62
N GLY A 37 5.69 -2.75 -20.19
CA GLY A 37 6.93 -1.96 -20.24
C GLY A 37 7.95 -2.25 -19.13
N ASP A 38 9.13 -1.64 -19.25
CA ASP A 38 10.23 -1.85 -18.31
C ASP A 38 10.04 -1.03 -17.03
N THR A 39 10.12 -1.69 -15.87
CA THR A 39 9.96 -1.06 -14.53
C THR A 39 11.27 -0.98 -13.76
N ASN A 40 12.33 -1.61 -14.28
CA ASN A 40 13.64 -1.77 -13.64
C ASN A 40 14.78 -1.07 -14.42
N LYS A 41 14.44 -0.12 -15.30
CA LYS A 41 15.41 0.67 -16.07
C LYS A 41 15.12 2.15 -15.87
N LEU A 42 16.16 2.93 -15.56
CA LEU A 42 16.05 4.38 -15.45
C LEU A 42 15.59 4.98 -16.79
N GLY A 43 14.63 5.89 -16.74
CA GLY A 43 14.06 6.56 -17.90
C GLY A 43 13.03 5.74 -18.67
N ALA A 44 12.83 4.46 -18.32
CA ALA A 44 11.80 3.64 -18.95
C ALA A 44 10.38 4.15 -18.62
N ILE A 45 9.47 3.88 -19.55
CA ILE A 45 8.04 4.14 -19.41
C ILE A 45 7.33 2.80 -19.27
N PHE A 46 6.39 2.73 -18.33
CA PHE A 46 5.51 1.59 -18.17
C PHE A 46 4.06 2.05 -18.01
N TYR A 47 3.15 1.15 -18.35
CA TYR A 47 1.72 1.41 -18.41
C TYR A 47 1.00 0.54 -17.39
N TYR A 48 0.14 1.16 -16.60
CA TYR A 48 -0.79 0.50 -15.71
C TYR A 48 -2.19 0.55 -16.30
N HIS A 49 -2.90 -0.56 -16.23
CA HIS A 49 -4.28 -0.67 -16.64
C HIS A 49 -5.06 -1.54 -15.64
N PHE A 50 -6.24 -1.06 -15.24
CA PHE A 50 -7.17 -1.85 -14.45
C PHE A 50 -8.60 -1.58 -14.89
N LYS A 51 -9.10 -2.47 -15.76
CA LYS A 51 -10.43 -2.35 -16.38
C LYS A 51 -10.62 -0.95 -16.99
N ASP A 52 -11.86 -0.51 -17.14
CA ASP A 52 -12.17 0.89 -17.47
C ASP A 52 -12.07 1.85 -16.26
N ILE A 53 -11.46 1.45 -15.15
CA ILE A 53 -11.46 2.23 -13.90
C ILE A 53 -10.25 3.17 -13.81
N HIS A 54 -9.07 2.66 -14.13
CA HIS A 54 -7.81 3.40 -13.96
C HIS A 54 -6.81 3.04 -15.06
N ARG A 55 -6.25 4.08 -15.69
CA ARG A 55 -5.09 3.98 -16.59
C ARG A 55 -4.02 4.97 -16.12
N GLY A 56 -2.78 4.51 -16.09
CA GLY A 56 -1.66 5.36 -15.72
C GLY A 56 -0.44 5.11 -16.61
N THR A 57 0.23 6.19 -17.02
CA THR A 57 1.53 6.13 -17.69
C THR A 57 2.58 6.64 -16.71
N PHE A 58 3.58 5.82 -16.43
CA PHE A 58 4.61 6.12 -15.45
C PHE A 58 5.98 6.14 -16.11
N LYS A 59 6.86 7.01 -15.63
CA LYS A 59 8.27 7.05 -16.02
C LYS A 59 9.15 6.80 -14.80
N VAL A 60 10.11 5.90 -14.92
CA VAL A 60 11.13 5.69 -13.88
C VAL A 60 12.11 6.87 -13.90
N THR A 61 12.00 7.79 -12.95
CA THR A 61 12.79 9.03 -12.89
C THR A 61 14.00 8.93 -11.96
N GLU A 62 13.95 8.07 -10.96
CA GLU A 62 15.11 7.70 -10.14
C GLU A 62 15.14 6.18 -9.90
N LEU A 63 16.34 5.61 -9.96
CA LEU A 63 16.55 4.18 -9.76
C LEU A 63 17.94 3.96 -9.14
N VAL A 64 17.99 3.94 -7.81
CA VAL A 64 19.22 3.75 -7.03
C VAL A 64 19.14 2.41 -6.30
N PRO A 65 19.90 1.38 -6.75
CA PRO A 65 19.88 0.05 -6.15
C PRO A 65 19.99 0.07 -4.62
N GLY A 66 19.09 -0.64 -3.96
CA GLY A 66 19.04 -0.77 -2.50
C GLY A 66 18.68 0.51 -1.74
N LYS A 67 18.32 1.61 -2.42
CA LYS A 67 18.12 2.92 -1.76
C LYS A 67 16.85 3.64 -2.16
N LYS A 68 16.56 3.78 -3.45
CA LYS A 68 15.46 4.64 -3.90
C LYS A 68 14.93 4.26 -5.27
N VAL A 69 13.61 4.35 -5.43
CA VAL A 69 12.91 4.26 -6.71
C VAL A 69 11.89 5.39 -6.76
N VAL A 70 11.84 6.11 -7.88
CA VAL A 70 10.82 7.13 -8.13
C VAL A 70 10.16 6.87 -9.47
N TRP A 71 8.83 6.83 -9.47
CA TRP A 71 8.01 6.80 -10.67
C TRP A 71 7.23 8.11 -10.77
N HIS A 72 7.48 8.85 -11.83
CA HIS A 72 6.71 10.03 -12.17
C HIS A 72 5.46 9.65 -12.96
N VAL A 73 4.31 10.17 -12.58
CA VAL A 73 3.05 9.92 -13.28
C VAL A 73 2.93 10.91 -14.45
N VAL A 74 3.21 10.43 -15.65
CA VAL A 74 3.17 11.23 -16.88
C VAL A 74 1.74 11.52 -17.31
N GLN A 75 0.85 10.54 -17.15
CA GLN A 75 -0.57 10.66 -17.46
C GLN A 75 -1.40 9.78 -16.54
N ASN A 76 -2.59 10.25 -16.19
CA ASN A 76 -3.57 9.52 -15.40
C ASN A 76 -4.96 9.65 -16.00
N TYR A 77 -5.76 8.59 -15.85
CA TYR A 77 -7.19 8.60 -16.10
C TYR A 77 -7.91 7.80 -15.02
N PHE A 78 -8.90 8.45 -14.39
CA PHE A 78 -9.91 7.82 -13.54
C PHE A 78 -11.31 8.05 -14.11
N ASN A 79 -12.16 7.03 -14.07
CA ASN A 79 -13.56 7.16 -14.53
C ASN A 79 -14.56 7.49 -13.41
N PHE A 80 -14.10 7.67 -12.17
CA PHE A 80 -14.94 7.76 -10.97
C PHE A 80 -14.85 9.11 -10.23
N VAL A 81 -14.00 10.03 -10.71
CA VAL A 81 -13.83 11.40 -10.22
C VAL A 81 -14.07 12.38 -11.36
N LYS A 82 -14.30 13.66 -11.04
CA LYS A 82 -14.49 14.69 -12.08
C LYS A 82 -13.19 15.07 -12.77
N ASP A 83 -12.14 15.27 -11.98
CA ASP A 83 -10.81 15.42 -12.52
C ASP A 83 -10.18 14.04 -12.73
N ALA A 84 -10.31 13.51 -13.94
CA ALA A 84 -9.74 12.23 -14.28
C ALA A 84 -8.20 12.22 -14.22
N THR A 85 -7.55 13.39 -14.11
CA THR A 85 -6.11 13.56 -14.25
C THR A 85 -5.39 13.77 -12.92
N GLU A 86 -6.04 13.62 -11.76
CA GLU A 86 -5.49 13.97 -10.43
C GLU A 86 -4.06 13.45 -10.13
N TRP A 87 -3.67 12.27 -10.63
CA TRP A 87 -2.28 11.81 -10.43
C TRP A 87 -1.28 12.40 -11.44
N THR A 88 -1.70 13.07 -12.50
CA THR A 88 -0.80 13.59 -13.53
C THR A 88 0.14 14.62 -12.92
N GLY A 89 1.45 14.40 -13.06
CA GLY A 89 2.47 15.27 -12.49
C GLY A 89 2.87 14.93 -11.05
N THR A 90 2.26 13.91 -10.43
CA THR A 90 2.66 13.41 -9.11
C THR A 90 3.83 12.42 -9.18
N ASP A 91 4.40 12.09 -8.02
CA ASP A 91 5.47 11.10 -7.91
C ASP A 91 5.10 9.99 -6.91
N VAL A 92 5.40 8.75 -7.30
CA VAL A 92 5.38 7.58 -6.41
C VAL A 92 6.82 7.27 -6.01
N VAL A 93 7.10 7.38 -4.72
CA VAL A 93 8.45 7.33 -4.15
C VAL A 93 8.57 6.14 -3.21
N PHE A 94 9.63 5.36 -3.41
CA PHE A 94 10.06 4.30 -2.51
C PHE A 94 11.45 4.63 -2.00
N GLU A 95 11.60 4.76 -0.69
CA GLU A 95 12.89 4.91 -0.02
C GLU A 95 13.18 3.66 0.80
N ILE A 96 14.42 3.18 0.69
CA ILE A 96 14.89 1.92 1.26
C ILE A 96 16.10 2.26 2.13
N ALA A 97 16.02 1.92 3.41
CA ALA A 97 17.08 2.21 4.37
C ALA A 97 17.37 0.99 5.25
N PRO A 98 18.65 0.63 5.47
CA PRO A 98 19.01 -0.38 6.45
C PRO A 98 18.68 0.12 7.86
N THR A 99 18.28 -0.81 8.73
CA THR A 99 17.97 -0.60 10.14
C THR A 99 18.60 -1.71 10.97
N GLU A 100 18.60 -1.59 12.30
CA GLU A 100 19.07 -2.66 13.19
C GLU A 100 18.28 -3.98 13.05
N LYS A 101 17.03 -3.91 12.55
CA LYS A 101 16.10 -5.05 12.48
C LYS A 101 15.95 -5.64 11.07
N GLY A 102 16.69 -5.12 10.09
CA GLY A 102 16.59 -5.44 8.68
C GLY A 102 16.48 -4.17 7.85
N THR A 103 15.49 -4.05 6.97
CA THR A 103 15.34 -2.91 6.06
C THR A 103 13.99 -2.25 6.23
N GLU A 104 13.97 -0.92 6.37
CA GLU A 104 12.75 -0.12 6.27
C GLU A 104 12.49 0.23 4.81
N LEU A 105 11.26 0.03 4.36
CA LEU A 105 10.73 0.61 3.13
C LEU A 105 9.72 1.69 3.52
N ARG A 106 9.95 2.92 3.05
CA ARG A 106 9.01 4.04 3.12
C ARG A 106 8.43 4.29 1.74
N PHE A 107 7.11 4.24 1.65
CA PHE A 107 6.32 4.56 0.48
C PHE A 107 5.69 5.93 0.65
N THR A 108 5.79 6.78 -0.35
CA THR A 108 5.10 8.07 -0.41
C THR A 108 4.52 8.28 -1.79
N HIS A 109 3.26 8.68 -1.87
CA HIS A 109 2.68 9.25 -3.09
C HIS A 109 2.60 10.76 -2.92
N VAL A 110 3.57 11.47 -3.49
CA VAL A 110 3.68 12.94 -3.42
C VAL A 110 2.57 13.56 -4.24
N GLY A 111 1.75 14.42 -3.66
CA GLY A 111 0.59 15.03 -4.31
C GLY A 111 -0.72 14.26 -4.15
N LEU A 112 -0.70 13.04 -3.56
CA LEU A 112 -1.94 12.39 -3.12
C LEU A 112 -2.31 12.93 -1.73
N THR A 113 -3.21 13.90 -1.69
CA THR A 113 -3.61 14.57 -0.45
C THR A 113 -5.12 14.47 -0.20
N PRO A 114 -5.61 14.73 1.03
CA PRO A 114 -7.04 14.65 1.35
C PRO A 114 -7.97 15.60 0.58
N SER A 115 -7.45 16.56 -0.19
CA SER A 115 -8.24 17.47 -1.00
C SER A 115 -8.65 16.90 -2.37
N GLU A 116 -7.94 15.86 -2.84
CA GLU A 116 -8.22 15.17 -4.11
C GLU A 116 -9.49 14.31 -4.02
N GLU A 117 -10.29 14.25 -5.09
CA GLU A 117 -11.54 13.46 -5.10
C GLU A 117 -11.25 11.96 -5.00
N CYS A 118 -10.10 11.49 -5.50
CA CYS A 118 -9.73 10.08 -5.43
C CYS A 118 -9.20 9.64 -4.06
N TYR A 119 -8.92 10.57 -3.13
CA TYR A 119 -8.07 10.33 -1.97
C TYR A 119 -8.42 9.06 -1.20
N ASP A 120 -9.67 8.88 -0.76
CA ASP A 120 -10.06 7.71 0.04
C ASP A 120 -9.80 6.39 -0.70
N VAL A 121 -10.13 6.33 -1.99
CA VAL A 121 -9.96 5.14 -2.84
C VAL A 121 -8.49 4.87 -3.11
N CYS A 122 -7.75 5.93 -3.45
CA CYS A 122 -6.33 5.91 -3.75
C CYS A 122 -5.51 5.52 -2.50
N HIS A 123 -5.83 6.08 -1.35
CA HIS A 123 -5.27 5.78 -0.03
C HIS A 123 -5.45 4.29 0.31
N ASP A 124 -6.68 3.79 0.26
CA ASP A 124 -6.98 2.40 0.63
C ASP A 124 -6.35 1.40 -0.34
N SER A 125 -6.34 1.72 -1.63
CA SER A 125 -5.68 0.92 -2.65
C SER A 125 -4.17 0.85 -2.42
N TRP A 126 -3.50 1.98 -2.18
CA TRP A 126 -2.08 1.99 -1.88
C TRP A 126 -1.77 1.23 -0.59
N ARG A 127 -2.57 1.40 0.47
CA ARG A 127 -2.41 0.64 1.70
C ARG A 127 -2.45 -0.87 1.45
N PHE A 128 -3.37 -1.34 0.60
CA PHE A 128 -3.46 -2.75 0.23
C PHE A 128 -2.23 -3.21 -0.57
N TYR A 129 -1.86 -2.51 -1.64
CA TYR A 129 -0.76 -2.95 -2.51
C TYR A 129 0.61 -2.83 -1.82
N VAL A 130 0.82 -1.85 -0.96
CA VAL A 130 2.05 -1.75 -0.16
C VAL A 130 2.13 -2.88 0.88
N ALA A 131 0.99 -3.35 1.42
CA ALA A 131 0.97 -4.56 2.23
C ALA A 131 1.28 -5.83 1.40
N SER A 132 0.77 -5.91 0.16
CA SER A 132 1.12 -6.96 -0.80
C SER A 132 2.63 -6.98 -1.14
N LEU A 133 3.26 -5.81 -1.28
CA LEU A 133 4.71 -5.69 -1.44
C LEU A 133 5.48 -6.22 -0.22
N ARG A 134 5.04 -5.86 0.99
CA ARG A 134 5.63 -6.41 2.22
C ARG A 134 5.55 -7.94 2.25
N ASP A 135 4.41 -8.50 1.85
CA ASP A 135 4.19 -9.95 1.82
C ASP A 135 5.05 -10.62 0.74
N LEU A 136 5.20 -10.00 -0.44
CA LEU A 136 6.13 -10.43 -1.48
C LEU A 136 7.57 -10.50 -0.96
N ILE A 137 8.03 -9.44 -0.28
CA ILE A 137 9.39 -9.40 0.27
C ILE A 137 9.58 -10.47 1.36
N SER A 138 8.61 -10.63 2.24
CA SER A 138 8.75 -11.48 3.42
C SER A 138 8.56 -12.97 3.12
N THR A 139 7.75 -13.29 2.12
CA THR A 139 7.29 -14.68 1.86
C THR A 139 7.56 -15.16 0.43
N GLY A 140 7.99 -14.28 -0.46
CA GLY A 140 8.14 -14.56 -1.89
C GLY A 140 6.84 -14.50 -2.69
N LYS A 141 5.71 -14.13 -2.07
CA LYS A 141 4.39 -14.08 -2.73
C LYS A 141 3.61 -12.81 -2.37
N GLY A 142 3.33 -11.99 -3.38
CA GLY A 142 2.41 -10.85 -3.27
C GLY A 142 0.98 -11.21 -3.69
N GLN A 143 0.13 -10.19 -3.71
CA GLN A 143 -1.28 -10.21 -4.10
C GLN A 143 -1.56 -9.13 -5.17
N PRO A 144 -0.92 -9.19 -6.35
CA PRO A 144 -1.20 -8.26 -7.44
C PRO A 144 -2.65 -8.44 -7.90
N ASN A 145 -3.23 -7.37 -8.44
CA ASN A 145 -4.46 -7.54 -9.21
C ASN A 145 -4.16 -8.35 -10.47
N LYS A 146 -5.16 -9.14 -10.91
CA LYS A 146 -5.07 -9.89 -12.16
C LYS A 146 -5.58 -9.00 -13.28
N GLY A 147 -4.89 -9.01 -14.42
CA GLY A 147 -5.43 -8.46 -15.66
C GLY A 147 -6.72 -9.16 -16.05
N GLU A 148 -7.48 -8.58 -16.97
CA GLU A 148 -8.67 -9.24 -17.51
C GLU A 148 -8.24 -10.52 -18.28
N GLU A 149 -8.43 -11.68 -17.65
CA GLU A 149 -8.49 -12.96 -18.37
C GLU A 149 -9.72 -12.87 -19.29
N ASN A 150 -9.50 -12.60 -20.58
CA ASN A 150 -10.48 -12.53 -21.69
C ASN A 150 -11.00 -11.15 -22.16
N ALA A 151 -10.18 -10.10 -22.19
CA ALA A 151 -10.45 -8.97 -23.09
C ALA A 151 -10.06 -9.35 -24.53
N ASN A 152 -11.05 -9.75 -25.34
CA ASN A 152 -10.89 -10.02 -26.77
C ASN A 152 -10.28 -8.76 -27.46
N PRO A 153 -9.10 -8.83 -28.12
CA PRO A 153 -8.41 -7.65 -28.65
C PRO A 153 -9.15 -7.13 -29.88
N THR A 154 -10.19 -6.35 -29.67
CA THR A 154 -10.97 -5.75 -30.75
C THR A 154 -10.63 -4.26 -30.84
N VAL A 155 -9.71 -3.97 -31.76
CA VAL A 155 -9.51 -2.69 -32.45
C VAL A 155 -8.96 -1.54 -31.60
N VAL A 156 -7.63 -1.43 -31.62
CA VAL A 156 -6.97 -0.11 -31.63
C VAL A 156 -7.26 0.55 -32.98
N PRO A 157 -7.92 1.72 -33.06
CA PRO A 157 -7.98 2.46 -34.31
C PRO A 157 -6.57 3.01 -34.59
N GLN A 158 -5.93 2.47 -35.61
CA GLN A 158 -4.76 3.09 -36.21
C GLN A 158 -5.23 4.24 -37.08
N ASN A 159 -4.93 5.47 -36.63
CA ASN A 159 -4.72 6.72 -37.38
C ASN A 159 -5.95 7.33 -38.10
N GLU A 160 -6.21 8.61 -37.86
CA GLU A 160 -6.33 9.65 -38.90
C GLU A 160 -6.60 11.05 -38.30
N ASP A 161 -5.75 11.99 -38.72
CA ASP A 161 -6.00 13.44 -38.91
C ASP A 161 -6.03 14.43 -37.73
N LEU A 162 -4.97 15.24 -37.64
CA LEU A 162 -4.91 16.49 -36.88
C LEU A 162 -5.64 17.60 -37.66
N GLY A 163 -6.97 17.61 -37.56
CA GLY A 163 -7.80 18.71 -38.04
C GLY A 163 -7.80 19.89 -37.07
N ALA A 164 -7.24 21.02 -37.49
CA ALA A 164 -7.30 22.30 -36.79
C ALA A 164 -8.75 22.74 -36.49
N VAL A 165 -9.02 23.19 -35.27
CA VAL A 165 -10.25 23.93 -34.94
C VAL A 165 -9.90 25.32 -34.45
N GLU A 166 -10.37 26.29 -35.23
CA GLU A 166 -10.31 27.73 -35.07
C GLU A 166 -10.72 28.24 -33.68
N ARG A 167 -10.05 29.31 -33.25
CA ARG A 167 -10.49 30.17 -32.16
C ARG A 167 -11.67 31.04 -32.62
N LYS A 168 -12.78 31.00 -31.90
CA LYS A 168 -13.74 32.10 -31.87
C LYS A 168 -13.85 32.67 -30.45
N ALA A 169 -13.63 33.97 -30.38
CA ALA A 169 -13.94 34.81 -29.22
C ALA A 169 -15.37 35.36 -29.33
N ALA A 170 -16.07 35.36 -28.20
CA ALA A 170 -17.16 36.24 -27.77
C ALA A 170 -17.52 35.74 -26.35
N GLY A 171 -17.77 36.54 -25.32
CA GLY A 171 -18.17 37.93 -25.17
C GLY A 171 -18.83 37.99 -23.78
N ASP A 172 -18.77 39.16 -23.15
CA ASP A 172 -19.10 39.39 -21.74
C ASP A 172 -20.48 38.90 -21.28
N GLY A 173 -20.54 38.41 -20.04
CA GLY A 173 -21.78 38.07 -19.36
C GLY A 173 -21.54 37.82 -17.88
N ALA A 174 -21.71 38.87 -17.07
CA ALA A 174 -21.72 38.80 -15.62
C ALA A 174 -22.79 37.81 -15.12
N GLY A 175 -22.36 36.80 -14.36
CA GLY A 175 -23.22 35.82 -13.73
C GLY A 175 -22.62 35.37 -12.40
N MET A 176 -23.08 36.00 -11.32
CA MET A 176 -22.75 35.65 -9.95
C MET A 176 -23.19 34.21 -9.65
N ILE A 177 -22.25 33.27 -9.52
CA ILE A 177 -22.53 31.90 -9.06
C ILE A 177 -22.20 31.82 -7.57
N VAL A 178 -23.28 31.77 -6.79
CA VAL A 178 -23.28 31.53 -5.35
C VAL A 178 -22.68 30.15 -5.07
N MET A 179 -21.68 30.10 -4.20
CA MET A 179 -21.17 28.86 -3.64
C MET A 179 -22.26 28.18 -2.83
N THR A 180 -22.79 27.07 -3.34
CA THR A 180 -23.56 26.12 -2.53
C THR A 180 -22.78 24.82 -2.45
N THR A 181 -22.40 24.46 -1.22
CA THR A 181 -21.80 23.19 -0.81
C THR A 181 -22.58 22.00 -1.39
N ALA A 182 -21.97 21.25 -2.31
CA ALA A 182 -22.55 20.02 -2.81
C ALA A 182 -22.16 18.86 -1.89
N ALA A 183 -23.16 18.29 -1.24
CA ALA A 183 -23.06 17.03 -0.49
C ALA A 183 -22.52 15.91 -1.40
N ALA A 184 -21.59 15.11 -0.87
CA ALA A 184 -21.10 13.90 -1.51
C ALA A 184 -22.26 12.97 -1.90
N LYS A 185 -22.27 12.50 -3.15
CA LYS A 185 -23.34 11.64 -3.68
C LYS A 185 -23.20 10.21 -3.13
N PRO A 186 -24.26 9.63 -2.54
CA PRO A 186 -24.26 8.23 -2.10
C PRO A 186 -24.31 7.32 -3.34
N GLY A 187 -23.19 6.73 -3.73
CA GLY A 187 -23.13 5.81 -4.87
C GLY A 187 -21.71 5.42 -5.32
N ILE A 188 -20.72 6.28 -5.07
CA ILE A 188 -19.30 6.01 -5.38
C ILE A 188 -18.77 4.87 -4.49
N GLU A 189 -19.18 4.87 -3.22
CA GLU A 189 -18.78 3.83 -2.26
C GLU A 189 -19.14 2.41 -2.70
N SER A 190 -20.25 2.18 -3.41
CA SER A 190 -20.67 0.81 -3.75
C SER A 190 -19.85 0.20 -4.89
N LYS A 191 -19.51 0.99 -5.91
CA LYS A 191 -18.67 0.54 -7.03
C LYS A 191 -17.23 0.30 -6.56
N VAL A 192 -16.71 1.19 -5.73
CA VAL A 192 -15.36 1.07 -5.15
C VAL A 192 -15.30 -0.09 -4.16
N ARG A 193 -16.28 -0.24 -3.26
CA ARG A 193 -16.36 -1.38 -2.34
C ARG A 193 -16.48 -2.70 -3.08
N ASN A 194 -17.17 -2.75 -4.21
CA ASN A 194 -17.24 -3.95 -5.04
C ASN A 194 -15.91 -4.23 -5.75
N ALA A 195 -15.21 -3.22 -6.25
CA ALA A 195 -13.87 -3.39 -6.83
C ALA A 195 -12.84 -3.86 -5.78
N LEU A 196 -12.85 -3.29 -4.57
CA LEU A 196 -12.02 -3.73 -3.45
C LEU A 196 -12.43 -5.12 -2.95
N ARG A 197 -13.71 -5.49 -3.00
CA ARG A 197 -14.20 -6.85 -2.71
C ARG A 197 -13.78 -7.86 -3.78
N ASP A 198 -13.75 -7.49 -5.05
CA ASP A 198 -13.25 -8.37 -6.12
C ASP A 198 -11.76 -8.68 -5.92
N VAL A 199 -10.99 -7.70 -5.40
CA VAL A 199 -9.58 -7.86 -5.04
C VAL A 199 -9.39 -8.64 -3.73
N ALA A 200 -10.23 -8.43 -2.71
CA ALA A 200 -10.12 -9.05 -1.39
C ALA A 200 -10.92 -10.37 -1.22
N GLY A 201 -11.73 -10.77 -2.20
CA GLY A 201 -12.87 -11.67 -2.01
C GLY A 201 -12.70 -13.12 -2.46
N ARG A 202 -11.48 -13.64 -2.66
CA ARG A 202 -11.28 -15.09 -2.89
C ARG A 202 -10.63 -15.76 -1.69
N PRO A 203 -11.24 -16.81 -1.10
CA PRO A 203 -10.61 -17.58 -0.05
C PRO A 203 -9.36 -18.27 -0.61
N ALA A 204 -8.28 -18.25 0.17
CA ALA A 204 -7.10 -19.07 -0.10
C ALA A 204 -7.54 -20.52 -0.36
N SER A 205 -7.28 -21.02 -1.56
CA SER A 205 -7.58 -22.40 -1.92
C SER A 205 -6.86 -23.33 -0.94
N LYS A 206 -7.63 -24.09 -0.16
CA LYS A 206 -7.13 -25.23 0.61
C LYS A 206 -6.59 -26.27 -0.37
N ALA A 207 -5.28 -26.30 -0.58
CA ALA A 207 -4.57 -27.44 -1.12
C ALA A 207 -3.20 -27.50 -0.45
N GLY A 208 -3.03 -28.48 0.45
CA GLY A 208 -1.79 -28.66 1.21
C GLY A 208 -1.97 -29.17 2.64
N ALA A 209 -3.01 -29.96 2.94
CA ALA A 209 -3.08 -30.73 4.18
C ALA A 209 -3.06 -32.22 3.83
N SER A 210 -1.88 -32.71 3.48
CA SER A 210 -1.55 -34.13 3.58
C SER A 210 -0.06 -34.24 3.77
N THR A 211 0.36 -34.40 5.02
CA THR A 211 1.44 -35.28 5.50
C THR A 211 1.68 -34.91 6.98
N ILE A 212 2.00 -35.92 7.79
CA ILE A 212 2.25 -35.90 9.24
C ILE A 212 0.99 -36.08 10.11
N ALA A 213 0.44 -37.31 10.07
CA ALA A 213 -0.37 -37.87 11.15
C ALA A 213 0.24 -39.21 11.57
N SER A 214 1.28 -39.16 12.40
CA SER A 214 1.80 -40.33 13.11
C SER A 214 2.60 -39.90 14.34
N PHE A 215 1.92 -39.41 15.38
CA PHE A 215 2.28 -39.67 16.78
C PHE A 215 1.30 -38.94 17.73
N ALA A 216 0.26 -39.63 18.20
CA ALA A 216 -0.41 -39.33 19.47
C ALA A 216 -1.44 -40.42 19.75
N ARG A 217 -0.96 -41.57 20.25
CA ARG A 217 -1.82 -42.60 20.81
C ARG A 217 -1.73 -42.51 22.34
N ARG A 218 -2.89 -42.25 22.95
CA ARG A 218 -3.29 -42.61 24.32
C ARG A 218 -2.48 -42.02 25.47
N GLN A 219 -3.14 -41.22 26.30
CA GLN A 219 -3.61 -41.61 27.64
C GLN A 219 -4.24 -40.40 28.35
N SER A 220 -5.54 -40.48 28.67
CA SER A 220 -6.11 -39.86 29.87
C SER A 220 -5.96 -40.88 31.00
N PRO A 221 -5.81 -40.50 32.28
CA PRO A 221 -7.02 -40.28 33.10
C PRO A 221 -6.92 -39.28 34.29
N THR A 222 -8.13 -38.86 34.71
CA THR A 222 -8.62 -38.59 36.09
C THR A 222 -8.10 -37.42 36.95
N LEU A 223 -9.05 -36.54 37.29
CA LEU A 223 -9.12 -35.66 38.48
C LEU A 223 -9.31 -36.50 39.77
N PRO A 224 -8.97 -35.95 40.95
CA PRO A 224 -10.07 -35.50 41.83
C PRO A 224 -9.77 -34.28 42.74
N SER A 225 -10.89 -33.65 43.16
CA SER A 225 -11.17 -33.09 44.50
C SER A 225 -10.48 -31.82 45.00
N ALA A 226 -11.31 -30.80 45.29
CA ALA A 226 -11.00 -29.66 46.14
C ALA A 226 -11.84 -29.73 47.43
N SER A 227 -11.21 -29.56 48.60
CA SER A 227 -11.90 -29.27 49.86
C SER A 227 -11.02 -28.47 50.84
N SER A 228 -11.60 -27.35 51.26
CA SER A 228 -11.60 -26.67 52.57
C SER A 228 -10.30 -26.29 53.33
N ALA A 229 -10.26 -24.97 53.60
CA ALA A 229 -10.09 -24.32 54.91
C ALA A 229 -8.68 -24.13 55.52
N GLY A 230 -8.42 -22.87 55.92
CA GLY A 230 -7.98 -22.60 57.30
C GLY A 230 -6.64 -21.90 57.50
N HIS A 231 -6.69 -20.57 57.63
CA HIS A 231 -6.14 -19.80 58.76
C HIS A 231 -4.68 -20.08 59.23
N ARG A 232 -3.78 -19.09 59.11
CA ARG A 232 -3.31 -18.27 60.26
C ARG A 232 -2.30 -17.19 59.86
N SER A 233 -2.55 -16.02 60.42
CA SER A 233 -1.71 -14.84 60.51
C SER A 233 -0.45 -15.08 61.35
N ARG A 234 0.64 -14.36 61.03
CA ARG A 234 1.48 -13.65 62.02
C ARG A 234 2.40 -12.62 61.36
N SER A 235 2.20 -11.37 61.77
CA SER A 235 3.09 -10.22 61.58
C SER A 235 4.43 -10.41 62.32
N ALA A 236 5.51 -9.82 61.78
CA ALA A 236 6.53 -9.15 62.58
C ALA A 236 7.30 -8.14 61.72
N THR A 237 7.47 -6.96 62.30
CA THR A 237 7.98 -5.70 61.75
C THR A 237 9.50 -5.55 61.98
N LEU A 238 10.13 -4.66 61.19
CA LEU A 238 11.42 -3.96 61.40
C LEU A 238 12.73 -4.75 61.22
N PHE A 239 13.56 -4.34 60.25
CA PHE A 239 14.74 -3.50 60.54
C PHE A 239 15.35 -2.86 59.28
N TYR A 240 15.88 -1.67 59.50
CA TYR A 240 16.46 -0.69 58.58
C TYR A 240 17.96 -1.00 58.34
N ALA A 241 18.48 -0.89 57.12
CA ALA A 241 19.87 -0.48 56.87
C ALA A 241 20.16 -0.20 55.38
N ARG A 242 20.32 1.09 55.06
CA ARG A 242 21.04 1.59 53.87
C ARG A 242 22.53 1.25 54.00
N ARG A 243 23.19 0.89 52.90
CA ARG A 243 24.62 1.21 52.73
C ARG A 243 24.98 1.46 51.27
N THR A 244 25.16 2.74 50.96
CA THR A 244 25.90 3.25 49.81
C THR A 244 27.41 3.10 50.06
N ARG A 245 28.19 2.74 49.03
CA ARG A 245 29.63 3.05 48.98
C ARG A 245 29.99 3.50 47.57
N ARG A 246 30.33 4.80 47.47
CA ARG A 246 31.18 5.40 46.43
C ARG A 246 32.60 4.86 46.60
N ILE A 247 33.29 4.60 45.49
CA ILE A 247 34.75 4.47 45.45
C ILE A 247 35.31 5.65 44.64
N SER A 248 36.36 6.23 45.21
CA SER A 248 37.05 7.46 44.86
C SER A 248 38.11 7.29 43.76
N PHE A 249 38.35 8.38 43.05
CA PHE A 249 39.40 8.63 42.06
C PHE A 249 40.69 9.16 42.72
N ARG A 250 41.87 8.85 42.15
CA ARG A 250 43.17 9.54 42.32
C ARG A 250 44.21 8.95 41.36
N PRO A 251 45.34 9.64 41.08
CA PRO A 251 45.59 11.08 41.12
C PRO A 251 45.71 11.71 39.71
#